data_AF-X1U7S5-F1
#
_entry.id   AF-X1U7S5-F1
#
_cell.length_a   1.000
_cell.length_b   1.000
_cell.length_c   1.000
_cell.angle_alpha   90.00
_cell.angle_beta   90.00
_cell.angle_gamma   90.00
#
_symmetry.space_group_name_H-M   'P 1'
#
loop_
_entity.id
_entity.type
_entity.pdbx_description
1 polymer ?
#
loop_
_entity_poly.entity_id
_entity_poly.type
_entity_poly.pdbx_seq_one_letter_code
_entity_poly.pdbx_strand_id
1 'polypeptide(L)'
;ADFHKSEVLDYIVSKFGRFVTNKMMRNIIGQSESAFDFRKVMDEGKILLVNLAKGKIGEENSNFLGLVLVPKILIAAMSRQDIPEKQRRDFYLYVDEFQNFATPDFAQILSEARKYRLNLTVANQFVGQIEEEVKNAVFGNVGSLISFRVGVTDANYLQHEFQPTFSETDLINVEKYNVFIKTTVHNEPVPAFSMDLTKDIEAIDKLRNPKVAEMIRQLSRLKYGKDNEIIEAEIAQRARL
;
A
#
# COMPACT_ATOMS: atom_id res chain seq x y z
N ALA A 1 8.13 -28.40 -28.93
CA ALA A 1 8.34 -28.37 -27.47
C ALA A 1 9.38 -27.32 -27.08
N ASP A 2 10.56 -27.27 -27.72
CA ASP A 2 11.57 -26.25 -27.43
C ASP A 2 11.25 -24.84 -27.97
N PHE A 3 10.48 -24.74 -29.06
CA PHE A 3 10.05 -23.46 -29.62
C PHE A 3 9.18 -22.64 -28.64
N HIS A 4 8.20 -23.29 -27.99
CA HIS A 4 7.39 -22.65 -26.94
C HIS A 4 8.19 -22.31 -25.69
N LYS A 5 9.25 -23.04 -25.38
CA LYS A 5 10.16 -22.67 -24.26
C LYS A 5 10.95 -21.42 -24.59
N SER A 6 11.44 -21.28 -25.84
CA SER A 6 12.15 -20.08 -26.29
C SER A 6 11.25 -18.85 -26.28
N GLU A 7 10.03 -18.94 -26.82
CA GLU A 7 9.10 -17.80 -26.82
C GLU A 7 8.68 -17.37 -25.41
N VAL A 8 8.46 -18.33 -24.51
CA VAL A 8 8.15 -18.04 -23.10
C VAL A 8 9.36 -17.45 -22.38
N LEU A 9 10.56 -17.95 -22.64
CA LEU A 9 11.80 -17.37 -22.12
C LEU A 9 12.01 -15.96 -22.63
N ASP A 10 11.83 -15.70 -23.93
CA ASP A 10 11.98 -14.37 -24.53
C ASP A 10 10.91 -13.39 -24.00
N TYR A 11 9.70 -13.87 -23.75
CA TYR A 11 8.64 -13.10 -23.09
C TYR A 11 9.01 -12.76 -21.63
N ILE A 12 9.49 -13.72 -20.86
CA ILE A 12 9.93 -13.51 -19.48
C ILE A 12 11.15 -12.58 -19.45
N VAL A 13 12.15 -12.79 -20.30
CA VAL A 13 13.35 -11.97 -20.39
C VAL A 13 13.00 -10.55 -20.84
N SER A 14 12.07 -10.35 -21.77
CA SER A 14 11.66 -9.00 -22.19
C SER A 14 10.85 -8.26 -21.10
N LYS A 15 9.98 -8.97 -20.36
CA LYS A 15 9.20 -8.41 -19.24
C LYS A 15 10.05 -8.13 -18.00
N PHE A 16 10.96 -9.03 -17.64
CA PHE A 16 11.76 -8.94 -16.43
C PHE A 16 13.15 -8.34 -16.66
N GLY A 17 13.66 -8.36 -17.88
CA GLY A 17 15.00 -7.91 -18.23
C GLY A 17 15.23 -6.43 -17.93
N ARG A 18 14.21 -5.58 -18.10
CA ARG A 18 14.28 -4.14 -17.75
C ARG A 18 14.46 -3.90 -16.25
N PHE A 19 13.94 -4.79 -15.41
CA PHE A 19 14.12 -4.71 -13.96
C PHE A 19 15.46 -5.30 -13.51
N VAL A 20 15.95 -6.35 -14.19
CA VAL A 20 17.24 -6.96 -13.89
C VAL A 20 18.41 -6.08 -14.36
N THR A 21 18.24 -5.26 -15.40
CA THR A 21 19.27 -4.30 -15.84
C THR A 21 19.41 -3.12 -14.87
N ASN A 22 18.31 -2.69 -14.24
CA ASN A 22 18.36 -1.64 -13.22
C ASN A 22 19.09 -2.14 -11.96
N LYS A 23 20.20 -1.48 -11.61
CA LYS A 23 21.08 -1.87 -10.50
C LYS A 23 20.33 -1.93 -9.16
N MET A 24 19.47 -0.96 -8.86
CA MET A 24 18.70 -0.92 -7.63
C MET A 24 17.73 -2.10 -7.57
N MET A 25 16.94 -2.30 -8.62
CA MET A 25 15.94 -3.36 -8.67
C MET A 25 16.60 -4.74 -8.56
N ARG A 26 17.66 -4.98 -9.32
CA ARG A 26 18.47 -6.20 -9.24
C ARG A 26 18.98 -6.45 -7.81
N ASN A 27 19.46 -5.41 -7.12
CA ASN A 27 19.94 -5.57 -5.74
C ASN A 27 18.80 -5.83 -4.74
N ILE A 28 17.56 -5.41 -5.03
CA ILE A 28 16.39 -5.70 -4.18
C ILE A 28 15.87 -7.12 -4.43
N ILE A 29 15.55 -7.46 -5.68
CA ILE A 29 14.86 -8.71 -6.02
C ILE A 29 15.81 -9.88 -6.28
N GLY A 30 17.07 -9.60 -6.59
CA GLY A 30 18.06 -10.61 -6.94
C GLY A 30 18.67 -11.32 -5.74
N GLN A 31 18.38 -10.91 -4.50
CA GLN A 31 18.88 -11.59 -3.31
C GLN A 31 18.29 -13.00 -3.18
N SER A 32 19.11 -13.98 -2.75
CA SER A 32 18.68 -15.37 -2.57
C SER A 32 17.69 -15.53 -1.42
N GLU A 33 17.88 -14.73 -0.37
CA GLU A 33 17.05 -14.73 0.83
C GLU A 33 16.45 -13.35 1.05
N SER A 34 15.21 -13.31 1.53
CA SER A 34 14.57 -12.05 1.91
C SER A 34 15.13 -11.55 3.24
N ALA A 35 15.46 -10.26 3.30
CA ALA A 35 15.99 -9.61 4.49
C ALA A 35 15.05 -9.64 5.71
N PHE A 36 13.75 -9.78 5.48
CA PHE A 36 12.73 -9.86 6.51
C PHE A 36 11.55 -10.70 6.05
N ASP A 37 10.72 -11.07 7.02
CA ASP A 37 9.51 -11.86 6.81
C ASP A 37 8.27 -11.00 7.11
N PHE A 38 7.37 -10.84 6.14
CA PHE A 38 6.12 -10.09 6.27
C PHE A 38 5.21 -10.64 7.36
N ARG A 39 5.14 -11.96 7.50
CA ARG A 39 4.34 -12.62 8.53
C ARG A 39 4.87 -12.28 9.91
N LYS A 40 6.19 -12.36 10.10
CA LYS A 40 6.85 -11.96 11.35
C LYS A 40 6.64 -10.48 11.66
N VAL A 41 6.67 -9.61 10.65
CA VAL A 41 6.38 -8.17 10.79
C VAL A 41 4.96 -7.94 11.34
N MET A 42 3.98 -8.68 10.82
CA MET A 42 2.59 -8.58 11.28
C MET A 42 2.40 -9.10 12.71
N ASP A 43 2.89 -10.31 12.99
CA ASP A 43 2.66 -10.98 14.27
C ASP A 43 3.37 -10.27 15.44
N GLU A 44 4.60 -9.78 15.20
CA GLU A 44 5.35 -9.01 16.20
C GLU A 44 4.89 -7.54 16.29
N GLY A 45 4.00 -7.10 15.39
CA GLY A 45 3.47 -5.73 15.35
C GLY A 45 4.53 -4.67 15.06
N LYS A 46 5.43 -4.96 14.12
CA LYS A 46 6.45 -4.02 13.67
C LYS A 46 5.85 -2.95 12.76
N ILE A 47 6.59 -1.86 12.61
CA ILE A 47 6.32 -0.83 11.62
C ILE A 47 7.17 -1.12 10.38
N LEU A 48 6.53 -1.37 9.24
CA LEU A 48 7.17 -1.50 7.95
C LEU A 48 6.93 -0.24 7.13
N LEU A 49 8.00 0.46 6.76
CA LEU A 49 7.95 1.62 5.88
C LEU A 49 8.48 1.23 4.50
N VAL A 50 7.63 1.29 3.50
CA VAL A 50 8.00 1.05 2.10
C VAL A 50 8.02 2.38 1.37
N ASN A 51 9.19 2.80 0.89
CA ASN A 51 9.31 4.03 0.11
C ASN A 51 9.29 3.71 -1.38
N LEU A 52 8.14 3.95 -2.02
CA LEU A 52 7.93 3.78 -3.46
C LEU A 52 7.86 5.14 -4.19
N ALA A 53 8.53 6.18 -3.69
CA ALA A 53 8.48 7.50 -4.31
C ALA A 53 8.99 7.46 -5.75
N LYS A 54 8.09 7.67 -6.73
CA LYS A 54 8.38 7.63 -8.17
C LYS A 54 9.56 8.53 -8.56
N GLY A 55 9.67 9.72 -7.97
CA GLY A 55 10.79 10.65 -8.24
C GLY A 55 12.17 10.12 -7.83
N LYS A 56 12.23 9.13 -6.93
CA LYS A 56 13.49 8.52 -6.47
C LYS A 56 13.82 7.22 -7.19
N ILE A 57 12.82 6.39 -7.45
CA ILE A 57 13.04 5.04 -7.98
C ILE A 57 12.57 4.84 -9.42
N GLY A 58 11.85 5.80 -9.99
CA GLY A 58 11.20 5.69 -11.29
C GLY A 58 9.82 5.06 -11.18
N GLU A 59 8.90 5.45 -12.07
CA GLU A 59 7.52 4.96 -12.07
C GLU A 59 7.43 3.45 -12.34
N GLU A 60 8.13 2.96 -13.35
CA GLU A 60 8.12 1.53 -13.71
C GLU A 60 8.57 0.64 -12.55
N ASN A 61 9.65 1.03 -11.86
CA ASN A 61 10.17 0.31 -10.70
C ASN A 61 9.24 0.40 -9.48
N SER A 62 8.65 1.57 -9.24
CA SER A 62 7.66 1.77 -8.18
C SER A 62 6.47 0.84 -8.36
N ASN A 63 5.89 0.84 -9.55
CA ASN A 63 4.73 0.00 -9.87
C ASN A 63 5.09 -1.47 -9.74
N PHE A 64 6.24 -1.90 -10.26
CA PHE A 64 6.70 -3.28 -10.15
C PHE A 64 6.91 -3.72 -8.69
N LEU A 65 7.55 -2.90 -7.85
CA LEU A 65 7.69 -3.21 -6.43
C LEU A 65 6.32 -3.31 -5.75
N GLY A 66 5.39 -2.42 -6.07
CA GLY A 66 4.00 -2.52 -5.61
C GLY A 66 3.34 -3.85 -5.99
N LEU A 67 3.46 -4.26 -7.26
CA LEU A 67 2.96 -5.54 -7.78
C LEU A 67 3.55 -6.76 -7.07
N VAL A 68 4.75 -6.67 -6.50
CA VAL A 68 5.36 -7.75 -5.72
C VAL A 68 4.94 -7.69 -4.25
N LEU A 69 4.92 -6.49 -3.67
CA LEU A 69 4.68 -6.29 -2.25
C LEU A 69 3.24 -6.60 -1.85
N VAL A 70 2.25 -6.18 -2.65
CA VAL A 70 0.83 -6.34 -2.33
C VAL A 70 0.43 -7.83 -2.21
N PRO A 71 0.73 -8.71 -3.19
CA PRO A 71 0.47 -10.14 -3.04
C PRO A 71 1.23 -10.76 -1.86
N LYS A 72 2.48 -10.34 -1.61
CA LYS A 72 3.26 -10.85 -0.48
C LYS A 72 2.62 -10.50 0.87
N ILE A 73 2.09 -9.29 1.01
CA ILE A 73 1.34 -8.85 2.19
C ILE A 73 0.04 -9.64 2.32
N LEU A 74 -0.70 -9.84 1.23
CA LEU A 74 -1.93 -10.64 1.25
C LEU A 74 -1.65 -12.09 1.67
N ILE A 75 -0.66 -12.75 1.09
CA ILE A 75 -0.25 -14.12 1.45
C ILE A 75 0.20 -14.19 2.91
N ALA A 76 0.99 -13.22 3.38
CA ALA A 76 1.40 -13.16 4.78
C ALA A 76 0.19 -13.00 5.71
N ALA A 77 -0.78 -12.16 5.34
CA ALA A 77 -2.01 -12.01 6.10
C ALA A 77 -2.85 -13.30 6.11
N MET A 78 -3.07 -13.92 4.96
CA MET A 78 -3.85 -15.17 4.83
C MET A 78 -3.20 -16.33 5.56
N SER A 79 -1.87 -16.38 5.60
CA SER A 79 -1.16 -17.41 6.36
C SER A 79 -1.54 -17.39 7.84
N ARG A 80 -2.04 -16.26 8.40
CA ARG A 80 -2.48 -16.12 9.82
C ARG A 80 -3.68 -16.97 10.18
N GLN A 81 -4.21 -17.75 9.24
CA GLN A 81 -5.25 -18.75 9.49
C GLN A 81 -4.89 -19.73 10.62
N ASP A 82 -3.61 -20.01 10.82
CA ASP A 82 -3.07 -20.88 11.87
C ASP A 82 -3.17 -20.30 13.29
N ILE A 83 -3.32 -18.98 13.43
CA ILE A 83 -3.54 -18.31 14.72
C ILE A 83 -5.05 -18.15 14.95
N PRO A 84 -5.60 -18.46 16.14
CA PRO A 84 -7.00 -18.17 16.45
C PRO A 84 -7.34 -16.68 16.27
N GLU A 85 -8.50 -16.35 15.68
CA GLU A 85 -8.85 -14.96 15.32
C GLU A 85 -8.76 -13.95 16.48
N LYS A 86 -9.10 -14.39 17.70
CA LYS A 86 -9.03 -13.56 18.92
C LYS A 86 -7.60 -13.25 19.38
N GLN A 87 -6.62 -14.04 18.93
CA GLN A 87 -5.20 -13.88 19.26
C GLN A 87 -4.42 -13.20 18.13
N ARG A 88 -5.02 -13.06 16.93
CA ARG A 88 -4.40 -12.35 15.82
C ARG A 88 -4.26 -10.88 16.18
N ARG A 89 -3.04 -10.36 16.03
CA ARG A 89 -2.77 -8.93 16.19
C ARG A 89 -3.24 -8.16 14.97
N ASP A 90 -3.89 -7.01 15.21
CA ASP A 90 -4.25 -6.07 14.16
C ASP A 90 -3.00 -5.51 13.48
N PHE A 91 -2.99 -5.56 12.15
CA PHE A 91 -1.98 -4.95 11.31
C PHE A 91 -2.64 -3.96 10.36
N TYR A 92 -2.12 -2.73 10.31
CA TYR A 92 -2.68 -1.64 9.52
C TYR A 92 -1.82 -1.39 8.27
N LEU A 93 -2.43 -1.54 7.11
CA LEU A 93 -1.83 -1.27 5.82
C LEU A 93 -2.34 0.08 5.31
N TYR A 94 -1.44 1.05 5.24
CA TYR A 94 -1.70 2.37 4.66
C TYR A 94 -1.08 2.43 3.27
N VAL A 95 -1.89 2.78 2.27
CA VAL A 95 -1.45 2.90 0.88
C VAL A 95 -1.81 4.28 0.38
N ASP A 96 -0.79 5.12 0.27
CA ASP A 96 -0.91 6.40 -0.42
C ASP A 96 -0.83 6.20 -1.92
N GLU A 97 -1.48 7.07 -2.68
CA GLU A 97 -1.57 6.99 -4.15
C GLU A 97 -1.99 5.58 -4.63
N PHE A 98 -3.04 5.05 -4.01
CA PHE A 98 -3.56 3.70 -4.16
C PHE A 98 -3.79 3.26 -5.61
N GLN A 99 -4.21 4.16 -6.48
CA GLN A 99 -4.46 3.90 -7.90
C GLN A 99 -3.24 3.31 -8.62
N ASN A 100 -2.01 3.60 -8.17
CA ASN A 100 -0.80 3.03 -8.76
C ASN A 100 -0.63 1.54 -8.46
N PHE A 101 -1.35 1.03 -7.46
CA PHE A 101 -1.21 -0.32 -6.94
C PHE A 101 -2.55 -1.08 -6.95
N ALA A 102 -3.63 -0.48 -7.45
CA ALA A 102 -4.99 -0.99 -7.44
C ALA A 102 -5.17 -2.22 -8.36
N THR A 103 -4.60 -3.36 -7.94
CA THR A 103 -4.73 -4.66 -8.60
C THR A 103 -5.94 -5.45 -8.07
N PRO A 104 -6.36 -6.53 -8.76
CA PRO A 104 -7.38 -7.45 -8.25
C PRO A 104 -7.06 -8.03 -6.85
N ASP A 105 -5.78 -8.18 -6.48
CA ASP A 105 -5.40 -8.62 -5.14
C ASP A 105 -5.90 -7.66 -4.05
N PHE A 106 -6.02 -6.36 -4.34
CA PHE A 106 -6.63 -5.43 -3.38
C PHE A 106 -8.12 -5.64 -3.21
N ALA A 107 -8.84 -6.00 -4.26
CA ALA A 107 -10.25 -6.38 -4.13
C ALA A 107 -10.40 -7.59 -3.20
N GLN A 108 -9.47 -8.55 -3.29
CA GLN A 108 -9.40 -9.66 -2.36
C GLN A 108 -9.03 -9.23 -0.92
N ILE A 109 -8.06 -8.33 -0.76
CA ILE A 109 -7.72 -7.78 0.56
C ILE A 109 -8.95 -7.12 1.21
N LEU A 110 -9.66 -6.29 0.45
CA LEU A 110 -10.84 -5.54 0.91
C LEU A 110 -11.98 -6.45 1.37
N SER A 111 -12.22 -7.53 0.65
CA SER A 111 -13.32 -8.46 0.92
C SER A 111 -12.98 -9.52 1.97
N GLU A 112 -11.74 -10.03 1.98
CA GLU A 112 -11.39 -11.19 2.79
C GLU A 112 -10.48 -10.90 3.98
N ALA A 113 -9.62 -9.88 3.92
CA ALA A 113 -8.50 -9.77 4.86
C ALA A 113 -8.91 -9.33 6.28
N ARG A 114 -10.16 -8.90 6.46
CA ARG A 114 -10.76 -8.60 7.77
C ARG A 114 -10.66 -9.80 8.72
N LYS A 115 -10.95 -11.02 8.25
CA LYS A 115 -10.84 -12.25 9.08
C LYS A 115 -9.40 -12.50 9.55
N TYR A 116 -8.42 -12.00 8.81
CA TYR A 116 -7.00 -12.11 9.14
C TYR A 116 -6.47 -10.93 9.97
N ARG A 117 -7.32 -9.98 10.42
CA ARG A 117 -6.88 -8.77 11.13
C ARG A 117 -5.89 -7.92 10.32
N LEU A 118 -6.09 -7.85 9.00
CA LEU A 118 -5.44 -6.86 8.13
C LEU A 118 -6.43 -5.73 7.88
N ASN A 119 -6.12 -4.55 8.41
CA ASN A 119 -6.94 -3.35 8.28
C ASN A 119 -6.34 -2.49 7.18
N LEU A 120 -7.14 -2.14 6.17
CA LEU A 120 -6.68 -1.39 5.02
C LEU A 120 -7.15 0.07 5.10
N THR A 121 -6.25 0.99 4.77
CA THR A 121 -6.56 2.40 4.55
C THR A 121 -5.88 2.84 3.26
N VAL A 122 -6.68 3.26 2.29
CA VAL A 122 -6.21 3.70 0.97
C VAL A 122 -6.51 5.17 0.78
N ALA A 123 -5.57 5.90 0.18
CA ALA A 123 -5.77 7.27 -0.27
C ALA A 123 -5.62 7.32 -1.79
N ASN A 124 -6.54 8.04 -2.44
CA ASN A 124 -6.59 8.18 -3.88
C ASN A 124 -6.99 9.61 -4.25
N GLN A 125 -6.47 10.12 -5.37
CA GLN A 125 -6.71 11.51 -5.78
C GLN A 125 -8.07 11.69 -6.47
N PHE A 126 -8.42 10.82 -7.41
CA PHE A 126 -9.69 10.87 -8.14
C PHE A 126 -10.19 9.48 -8.51
N VAL A 127 -11.50 9.25 -8.41
CA VAL A 127 -12.13 7.93 -8.51
C VAL A 127 -11.88 7.31 -9.89
N GLY A 128 -11.81 8.14 -10.93
CA GLY A 128 -11.60 7.72 -12.32
C GLY A 128 -10.25 7.04 -12.63
N GLN A 129 -9.27 7.03 -11.71
CA GLN A 129 -8.00 6.30 -11.92
C GLN A 129 -8.09 4.82 -11.59
N ILE A 130 -9.14 4.40 -10.91
CA ILE A 130 -9.29 3.03 -10.43
C ILE A 130 -10.14 2.26 -11.43
N GLU A 131 -9.63 1.11 -11.86
CA GLU A 131 -10.36 0.14 -12.68
C GLU A 131 -11.71 -0.21 -12.04
N GLU A 132 -12.73 -0.42 -12.87
CA GLU A 132 -14.11 -0.51 -12.41
C GLU A 132 -14.34 -1.65 -11.39
N GLU A 133 -13.70 -2.80 -11.60
CA GLU A 133 -13.77 -3.95 -10.69
C GLU A 133 -13.22 -3.61 -9.29
N VAL A 134 -12.05 -2.97 -9.24
CA VAL A 134 -11.41 -2.58 -7.97
C VAL A 134 -12.20 -1.46 -7.30
N LYS A 135 -12.71 -0.50 -8.08
CA LYS A 135 -13.58 0.57 -7.59
C LYS A 135 -14.81 -0.02 -6.90
N ASN A 136 -15.51 -0.95 -7.54
CA ASN A 136 -16.69 -1.61 -6.97
C ASN A 136 -16.34 -2.39 -5.70
N ALA A 137 -15.18 -3.05 -5.67
CA ALA A 137 -14.71 -3.74 -4.47
C ALA A 137 -14.37 -2.77 -3.32
N VAL A 138 -13.79 -1.59 -3.61
CA VAL A 138 -13.52 -0.54 -2.62
C VAL A 138 -14.84 -0.05 -2.03
N PHE A 139 -15.72 0.54 -2.84
CA PHE A 139 -16.94 1.17 -2.35
C PHE A 139 -17.94 0.16 -1.75
N GLY A 140 -17.92 -1.10 -2.21
CA GLY A 140 -18.75 -2.17 -1.63
C GLY A 140 -18.28 -2.71 -0.28
N ASN A 141 -17.01 -2.53 0.10
CA ASN A 141 -16.45 -3.14 1.32
C ASN A 141 -15.92 -2.13 2.35
N VAL A 142 -15.69 -0.86 1.98
CA VAL A 142 -15.21 0.15 2.93
C VAL A 142 -16.29 0.54 3.93
N GLY A 143 -16.02 0.34 5.22
CA GLY A 143 -16.93 0.76 6.30
C GLY A 143 -16.84 2.25 6.65
N SER A 144 -15.79 2.93 6.19
CA SER A 144 -15.55 4.35 6.42
C SER A 144 -15.03 4.99 5.14
N LEU A 145 -15.58 6.14 4.78
CA LEU A 145 -15.19 6.97 3.66
C LEU A 145 -14.94 8.38 4.17
N ILE A 146 -13.77 8.92 3.84
CA ILE A 146 -13.36 10.30 4.17
C ILE A 146 -13.13 11.02 2.86
N SER A 147 -13.91 12.06 2.60
CA SER A 147 -13.78 12.88 1.40
C SER A 147 -13.25 14.26 1.78
N PHE A 148 -12.14 14.65 1.14
CA PHE A 148 -11.68 16.03 1.09
C PHE A 148 -12.41 16.76 -0.04
N ARG A 149 -12.01 17.99 -0.34
CA ARG A 149 -12.47 18.68 -1.54
C ARG A 149 -12.13 17.88 -2.80
N VAL A 150 -13.15 17.60 -3.61
CA VAL A 150 -13.02 16.84 -4.87
C VAL A 150 -13.51 17.66 -6.07
N GLY A 151 -13.16 17.20 -7.27
CA GLY A 151 -13.66 17.80 -8.53
C GLY A 151 -15.11 17.38 -8.83
N VAL A 152 -15.73 18.04 -9.81
CA VAL A 152 -17.15 17.83 -10.19
C VAL A 152 -17.46 16.36 -10.49
N THR A 153 -16.62 15.69 -11.30
CA THR A 153 -16.84 14.29 -11.69
C THR A 153 -16.83 13.34 -10.49
N ASP A 154 -15.89 13.52 -9.56
CA ASP A 154 -15.81 12.71 -8.35
C ASP A 154 -16.93 13.07 -7.36
N ALA A 155 -17.28 14.35 -7.24
CA ALA A 155 -18.39 14.81 -6.40
C ALA A 155 -19.71 14.19 -6.87
N ASN A 156 -19.93 14.13 -8.18
CA ASN A 156 -21.13 13.51 -8.76
C ASN A 156 -21.23 12.03 -8.39
N TYR A 157 -20.11 11.30 -8.38
CA TYR A 157 -20.06 9.91 -7.96
C TYR A 157 -20.23 9.75 -6.45
N LEU A 158 -19.46 10.51 -5.65
CA LEU A 158 -19.40 10.38 -4.20
C LEU A 158 -20.65 10.89 -3.50
N GLN A 159 -21.43 11.81 -4.08
CA GLN A 159 -22.63 12.33 -3.43
C GLN A 159 -23.58 11.22 -2.97
N HIS A 160 -23.69 10.13 -3.75
CA HIS A 160 -24.55 8.99 -3.43
C HIS A 160 -24.14 8.30 -2.13
N GLU A 161 -22.86 8.35 -1.77
CA GLU A 161 -22.35 7.80 -0.53
C GLU A 161 -22.69 8.68 0.69
N PHE A 162 -22.80 10.00 0.49
CA PHE A 162 -23.02 10.99 1.55
C PHE A 162 -24.48 11.47 1.68
N GLN A 163 -25.39 10.96 0.83
CA GLN A 163 -26.82 11.23 0.97
C GLN A 163 -27.37 10.71 2.31
N PRO A 164 -28.36 11.41 2.91
CA PRO A 164 -28.94 12.68 2.45
C PRO A 164 -28.21 13.93 2.96
N THR A 165 -27.11 13.78 3.70
CA THR A 165 -26.52 14.88 4.47
C THR A 165 -25.74 15.87 3.62
N PHE A 166 -24.96 15.40 2.65
CA PHE A 166 -24.15 16.27 1.77
C PHE A 166 -24.52 16.06 0.31
N SER A 167 -24.53 17.18 -0.43
CA SER A 167 -24.76 17.23 -1.86
C SER A 167 -23.44 17.25 -2.65
N GLU A 168 -23.54 17.11 -3.97
CA GLU A 168 -22.42 17.32 -4.89
C GLU A 168 -21.77 18.71 -4.71
N THR A 169 -22.59 19.76 -4.51
CA THR A 169 -22.09 21.12 -4.32
C THR A 169 -21.28 21.26 -3.03
N ASP A 170 -21.66 20.56 -1.96
CA ASP A 170 -20.92 20.58 -0.71
C ASP A 170 -19.53 19.94 -0.88
N LEU A 171 -19.45 18.80 -1.58
CA LEU A 171 -18.20 18.07 -1.84
C LEU A 171 -17.18 18.87 -2.66
N ILE A 172 -17.65 19.72 -3.56
CA ILE A 172 -16.80 20.60 -4.39
C ILE A 172 -16.27 21.80 -3.56
N ASN A 173 -17.02 22.23 -2.55
CA ASN A 173 -16.73 23.45 -1.78
C ASN A 173 -16.15 23.17 -0.39
N VAL A 174 -15.74 21.94 -0.08
CA VAL A 174 -15.10 21.60 1.19
C VAL A 174 -13.88 22.51 1.42
N GLU A 175 -13.87 23.16 2.59
CA GLU A 175 -12.80 24.07 2.97
C GLU A 175 -11.49 23.33 3.24
N LYS A 176 -10.38 24.07 3.18
CA LYS A 176 -9.06 23.51 3.50
C LYS A 176 -9.07 22.92 4.92
N TYR A 177 -8.48 21.75 5.06
CA TYR A 177 -8.40 20.98 6.32
C TYR A 177 -9.74 20.48 6.87
N ASN A 178 -10.85 20.65 6.15
CA ASN A 178 -12.11 20.01 6.49
C ASN A 178 -12.33 18.76 5.63
N VAL A 179 -13.09 17.82 6.15
CA VAL A 179 -13.49 16.60 5.46
C VAL A 179 -14.94 16.26 5.74
N PHE A 180 -15.58 15.53 4.84
CA PHE A 180 -16.83 14.82 5.10
C PHE A 180 -16.55 13.35 5.36
N ILE A 181 -17.21 12.80 6.37
CA ILE A 181 -17.00 11.44 6.83
C ILE A 181 -18.33 10.69 6.82
N LYS A 182 -18.33 9.56 6.14
CA LYS A 182 -19.31 8.49 6.29
C LYS A 182 -18.64 7.36 7.03
N THR A 183 -19.23 6.85 8.10
CA THR A 183 -18.66 5.74 8.86
C THR A 183 -19.75 4.93 9.53
N THR A 184 -19.35 3.82 10.13
CA THR A 184 -20.20 3.04 11.03
C THR A 184 -19.70 3.16 12.47
N VAL A 185 -20.62 3.11 13.43
CA VAL A 185 -20.34 3.06 14.87
C VAL A 185 -21.09 1.85 15.41
N HIS A 186 -20.38 0.95 16.12
CA HIS A 186 -20.94 -0.34 16.56
C HIS A 186 -21.58 -1.18 15.43
N ASN A 187 -21.00 -1.12 14.22
CA ASN A 187 -21.53 -1.72 12.97
C ASN A 187 -22.87 -1.14 12.48
N GLU A 188 -23.31 0.00 13.01
CA GLU A 188 -24.48 0.71 12.50
C GLU A 188 -24.06 1.95 11.70
N PRO A 189 -24.70 2.23 10.55
CA PRO A 189 -24.42 3.45 9.79
C PRO A 189 -24.88 4.66 10.59
N VAL A 190 -24.02 5.67 10.68
CA VAL A 190 -24.37 6.97 11.25
C VAL A 190 -24.53 8.02 10.14
N PRO A 191 -25.35 9.07 10.34
CA PRO A 191 -25.41 10.18 9.40
C PRO A 191 -24.01 10.72 9.13
N ALA A 192 -23.73 11.06 7.87
CA ALA A 192 -22.45 11.66 7.53
C ALA A 192 -22.27 13.00 8.27
N PHE A 193 -21.02 13.36 8.56
CA PHE A 193 -20.70 14.60 9.28
C PHE A 193 -19.41 15.22 8.77
N SER A 194 -19.20 16.50 9.04
CA SER A 194 -17.95 17.20 8.76
C SER A 194 -16.99 17.12 9.94
N MET A 195 -15.69 17.13 9.65
CA MET A 195 -14.64 17.15 10.67
C MET A 195 -13.55 18.13 10.28
N ASP A 196 -13.16 18.98 11.23
CA ASP A 196 -11.99 19.86 11.13
C ASP A 196 -10.72 19.07 11.49
N LEU A 197 -9.77 19.05 10.57
CA LEU A 197 -8.46 18.39 10.71
C LEU A 197 -7.33 19.37 11.04
N THR A 198 -7.64 20.64 11.34
CA THR A 198 -6.63 21.60 11.77
C THR A 198 -5.89 21.07 13.00
N LYS A 199 -4.57 21.19 12.94
CA LYS A 199 -3.66 20.75 14.00
C LYS A 199 -2.58 21.80 14.18
N ASP A 200 -2.10 21.92 15.40
CA ASP A 200 -0.91 22.70 15.71
C ASP A 200 0.33 21.98 15.16
N ILE A 201 0.73 22.36 13.94
CA ILE A 201 1.91 21.78 13.27
C ILE A 201 3.19 22.12 14.03
N GLU A 202 3.26 23.28 14.69
CA GLU A 202 4.44 23.65 15.47
C GLU A 202 4.59 22.76 16.70
N ALA A 203 3.49 22.45 17.40
CA ALA A 203 3.51 21.51 18.50
C ALA A 203 3.93 20.11 18.04
N ILE A 204 3.44 19.64 16.89
CA ILE A 204 3.85 18.35 16.31
C ILE A 204 5.34 18.37 15.95
N ASP A 205 5.84 19.46 15.35
CA ASP A 205 7.24 19.59 14.97
C ASP A 205 8.17 19.60 16.17
N LYS A 206 7.75 20.19 17.31
CA LYS A 206 8.50 20.15 18.58
C LYS A 206 8.64 18.73 19.16
N LEU A 207 7.74 17.80 18.82
CA LEU A 207 7.84 16.40 19.23
C LEU A 207 8.81 15.58 18.36
N ARG A 208 9.24 16.11 17.20
CA ARG A 208 10.14 15.40 16.31
C ARG A 208 11.53 15.31 16.92
N ASN A 209 12.12 14.12 16.84
CA ASN A 209 13.50 13.89 17.24
C ASN A 209 14.32 13.34 16.06
N PRO A 210 14.98 14.23 15.28
CA PRO A 210 15.76 13.81 14.11
C PRO A 210 16.88 12.82 14.45
N LYS A 211 17.51 12.96 15.63
CA LYS A 211 18.58 12.07 16.09
C LYS A 211 18.07 10.66 16.33
N VAL A 212 16.94 10.52 17.03
CA VAL A 212 16.30 9.20 17.24
C VAL A 212 15.88 8.59 15.91
N ALA A 213 15.31 9.38 14.99
CA ALA A 213 14.94 8.90 13.67
C ALA A 213 16.16 8.42 12.85
N GLU A 214 17.31 9.09 12.96
CA GLU A 214 18.55 8.63 12.35
C GLU A 214 19.06 7.34 12.98
N MET A 215 19.09 7.25 14.32
CA MET A 215 19.49 6.04 15.04
C MET A 215 18.63 4.83 14.66
N ILE A 216 17.30 4.99 14.60
CA ILE A 216 16.37 3.93 14.17
C ILE A 216 16.69 3.47 12.74
N ARG A 217 16.95 4.41 11.82
CA ARG A 217 17.33 4.08 10.43
C ARG A 217 18.65 3.31 10.38
N GLN A 218 19.66 3.71 11.17
CA GLN A 218 20.95 3.01 11.23
C GLN A 218 20.81 1.60 11.81
N LEU A 219 20.11 1.45 12.93
CA LEU A 219 19.84 0.14 13.53
C LEU A 219 19.08 -0.78 12.58
N SER A 220 18.08 -0.27 11.86
CA SER A 220 17.36 -1.03 10.84
C SER A 220 18.28 -1.48 9.70
N ARG A 221 19.18 -0.61 9.24
CA ARG A 221 20.17 -0.95 8.19
C ARG A 221 21.16 -2.01 8.66
N LEU A 222 21.64 -1.94 9.91
CA LEU A 222 22.56 -2.94 10.45
C LEU A 222 21.88 -4.30 10.67
N LYS A 223 20.60 -4.29 11.04
CA LYS A 223 19.85 -5.53 11.35
C LYS A 223 19.31 -6.25 10.12
N TYR A 224 18.83 -5.50 9.12
CA TYR A 224 18.13 -6.06 7.96
C TYR A 224 18.79 -5.71 6.62
N GLY A 225 19.67 -4.70 6.59
CA GLY A 225 20.39 -4.32 5.39
C GLY A 225 21.59 -5.23 5.15
N LYS A 226 21.99 -5.31 3.88
CA LYS A 226 23.22 -5.97 3.44
C LYS A 226 23.97 -5.02 2.52
N ASP A 227 25.30 -5.08 2.55
CA ASP A 227 26.12 -4.25 1.70
C ASP A 227 25.87 -4.58 0.22
N ASN A 228 25.75 -3.54 -0.61
CA ASN A 228 25.52 -3.68 -2.04
C ASN A 228 26.64 -4.46 -2.72
N GLU A 229 27.90 -4.31 -2.28
CA GLU A 229 29.03 -5.02 -2.88
C GLU A 229 28.90 -6.54 -2.68
N ILE A 230 28.45 -6.95 -1.50
CA ILE A 230 28.23 -8.37 -1.18
C ILE A 230 27.05 -8.91 -2.00
N ILE A 231 25.94 -8.16 -2.07
CA ILE A 231 24.78 -8.54 -2.88
C ILE A 231 25.19 -8.72 -4.35
N GLU A 232 25.95 -7.78 -4.91
CA GLU A 232 26.39 -7.83 -6.31
C GLU A 232 27.32 -9.01 -6.58
N ALA A 233 28.25 -9.31 -5.65
CA ALA A 233 29.13 -10.47 -5.74
C ALA A 233 28.33 -11.79 -5.74
N GLU A 234 27.34 -11.93 -4.85
CA GLU A 234 26.49 -13.13 -4.76
C GLU A 234 25.58 -13.31 -5.99
N ILE A 235 25.05 -12.21 -6.53
CA ILE A 235 24.28 -12.23 -7.78
C ILE A 235 25.18 -12.65 -8.94
N ALA A 236 26.38 -12.08 -9.06
CA ALA A 236 27.32 -12.40 -10.12
C ALA A 236 27.82 -13.85 -10.05
N GLN A 237 28.07 -14.37 -8.85
CA GLN A 237 28.45 -15.77 -8.65
C GLN A 237 27.35 -16.72 -9.12
N ARG A 238 26.09 -16.43 -8.79
CA ARG A 238 24.95 -17.24 -9.21
C ARG A 238 24.65 -17.15 -10.70
N ALA A 239 24.85 -16.00 -11.33
CA ALA A 239 24.66 -15.85 -12.77
C ALA A 239 25.69 -16.63 -13.62
N ARG A 240 26.77 -17.13 -13.00
CA ARG A 240 27.79 -17.98 -13.65
C ARG A 240 27.53 -19.48 -13.49
N LEU A 241 26.56 -19.87 -12.65
CA LEU A 241 26.10 -21.25 -12.46
C LEU A 241 24.94 -21.53 -13.42
#